data_AF-A0A3Q9BSN9-F1
#
_entry.id   AF-A0A3Q9BSN9-F1
#
_cell.length_a   1.000
_cell.length_b   1.000
_cell.length_c   1.000
_cell.angle_alpha   90.00
_cell.angle_beta   90.00
_cell.angle_gamma   90.00
#
_symmetry.space_group_name_H-M   'P 1'
#
loop_
_entity.id
_entity.type
_entity.pdbx_description
1 polymer ?
#
loop_
_entity_poly.entity_id
_entity_poly.type
_entity_poly.pdbx_seq_one_letter_code
_entity_poly.pdbx_strand_id
1 'polypeptide(L)'
;MSASLSDDEIEDRFFLLGRMEILNALNDLIHRREAVAVYFNGGKDFILTLLLEARSDALIFDLGGDPRTNKMLAQATACVFIAAPDGIRVQFSGIQPQRISWGDTDAFWVPLPNQVIRLQRRECYRNVLPVLTALKVKLSNEYGVSLCDWVLHDLSVSGFGATVIGAPHFANDETVAHVVIALSDKTRLDCSGMIRHISQIDRNGKGRYRVGVKFIDLPHVVEVAIQRYIIKIEYERRKLLMK
;
A
#
# COMPACT_ATOMS: atom_id res chain seq x y z
N MET A 1 -3.82 8.14 -16.93
CA MET A 1 -3.41 7.05 -16.02
C MET A 1 -4.49 6.00 -16.12
N SER A 2 -4.17 4.79 -16.60
CA SER A 2 -5.13 3.67 -16.54
C SER A 2 -5.30 3.32 -15.06
N ALA A 3 -6.54 3.31 -14.57
CA ALA A 3 -6.84 2.93 -13.19
C ALA A 3 -6.53 1.45 -12.91
N SER A 4 -6.30 0.65 -13.96
CA SER A 4 -5.72 -0.69 -13.88
C SER A 4 -4.21 -0.64 -14.12
N LEU A 5 -3.45 -1.23 -13.21
CA LEU A 5 -2.27 -1.97 -13.65
C LEU A 5 -2.82 -3.11 -14.52
N SER A 6 -2.22 -3.39 -15.67
CA SER A 6 -2.59 -4.60 -16.42
C SER A 6 -2.36 -5.81 -15.51
N ASP A 7 -3.34 -6.70 -15.45
CA ASP A 7 -3.28 -7.92 -14.64
C ASP A 7 -2.01 -8.73 -14.92
N ASP A 8 -1.43 -8.59 -16.12
CA ASP A 8 -0.17 -9.20 -16.58
C ASP A 8 1.08 -8.84 -15.76
N GLU A 9 1.07 -7.77 -14.96
CA GLU A 9 2.19 -7.38 -14.07
C GLU A 9 2.02 -7.87 -12.62
N ILE A 10 0.95 -8.61 -12.33
CA ILE A 10 0.60 -9.05 -10.98
C ILE A 10 0.96 -10.53 -10.83
N GLU A 11 1.88 -10.84 -9.92
CA GLU A 11 2.24 -12.23 -9.61
C GLU A 11 1.02 -13.03 -9.10
N ASP A 12 0.88 -14.27 -9.54
CA ASP A 12 -0.24 -15.18 -9.22
C ASP A 12 -0.56 -15.28 -7.72
N ARG A 13 0.46 -15.16 -6.85
CA ARG A 13 0.30 -15.21 -5.39
C ARG A 13 -0.59 -14.12 -4.79
N PHE A 14 -0.86 -13.05 -5.54
CA PHE A 14 -1.73 -11.95 -5.10
C PHE A 14 -3.20 -12.16 -5.47
N PHE A 15 -3.52 -13.21 -6.22
CA PHE A 15 -4.90 -13.55 -6.57
C PHE A 15 -5.50 -14.49 -5.52
N LEU A 16 -6.64 -14.08 -4.97
CA LEU A 16 -7.52 -14.92 -4.19
C LEU A 16 -8.53 -15.55 -5.16
N LEU A 17 -8.45 -16.87 -5.31
CA LEU A 17 -9.29 -17.64 -6.23
C LEU A 17 -10.31 -18.50 -5.48
N GLY A 18 -10.05 -18.81 -4.20
CA GLY A 18 -10.96 -19.60 -3.38
C GLY A 18 -12.20 -18.79 -3.00
N ARG A 19 -13.40 -19.34 -3.20
CA ARG A 19 -14.67 -18.68 -2.84
C ARG A 19 -14.68 -18.17 -1.39
N MET A 20 -14.20 -18.97 -0.44
CA MET A 20 -14.15 -18.57 0.97
C MET A 20 -13.15 -17.42 1.21
N GLU A 21 -12.02 -17.41 0.51
CA GLU A 21 -11.04 -16.33 0.60
C GLU A 21 -11.59 -15.02 0.03
N ILE A 22 -12.28 -15.11 -1.10
CA ILE A 22 -12.99 -13.99 -1.73
C ILE A 22 -14.04 -13.43 -0.77
N LEU A 23 -14.91 -14.28 -0.23
CA LEU A 23 -15.94 -13.86 0.73
C LEU A 23 -15.32 -13.22 1.97
N ASN A 24 -14.24 -13.80 2.52
CA ASN A 24 -13.55 -13.23 3.67
C ASN A 24 -12.96 -11.84 3.36
N ALA A 25 -12.34 -11.67 2.19
CA ALA A 25 -11.79 -10.37 1.77
C ALA A 25 -12.88 -9.31 1.59
N LEU A 26 -14.00 -9.66 0.95
CA LEU A 26 -15.13 -8.74 0.77
C LEU A 26 -15.82 -8.42 2.10
N ASN A 27 -15.98 -9.41 2.97
CA ASN A 27 -16.53 -9.20 4.31
C ASN A 27 -15.62 -8.30 5.15
N ASP A 28 -14.30 -8.41 5.08
CA ASP A 28 -13.38 -7.51 5.80
C ASP A 28 -13.61 -6.04 5.40
N LEU A 29 -13.83 -5.76 4.10
CA LEU A 29 -14.18 -4.42 3.61
C LEU A 29 -15.53 -3.93 4.18
N ILE A 30 -16.54 -4.80 4.22
CA ILE A 30 -17.88 -4.51 4.78
C ILE A 30 -17.77 -4.17 6.27
N HIS A 31 -17.11 -5.03 7.06
CA HIS A 31 -16.98 -4.86 8.51
C HIS A 31 -16.25 -3.56 8.87
N ARG A 32 -15.23 -3.18 8.08
CA ARG A 32 -14.46 -1.94 8.26
C ARG A 32 -15.18 -0.70 7.76
N ARG A 33 -16.27 -0.85 6.99
CA ARG A 33 -16.87 0.23 6.21
C ARG A 33 -15.84 0.94 5.33
N GLU A 34 -14.98 0.16 4.69
CA GLU A 34 -13.92 0.67 3.82
C GLU A 34 -14.54 1.33 2.58
N ALA A 35 -14.09 2.53 2.23
CA ALA A 35 -14.54 3.20 1.02
C ALA A 35 -14.04 2.46 -0.23
N VAL A 36 -14.96 2.18 -1.16
CA VAL A 36 -14.66 1.46 -2.40
C VAL A 36 -14.94 2.36 -3.60
N ALA A 37 -13.95 2.54 -4.46
CA ALA A 37 -14.13 3.19 -5.74
C ALA A 37 -14.55 2.17 -6.80
N VAL A 38 -15.65 2.44 -7.52
CA VAL A 38 -16.17 1.58 -8.60
C VAL A 38 -16.01 2.31 -9.91
N TYR A 39 -15.02 1.91 -10.69
CA TYR A 39 -14.72 2.45 -12.02
C TYR A 39 -15.49 1.69 -13.11
N PHE A 40 -15.99 2.41 -14.11
CA PHE A 40 -16.71 1.81 -15.24
C PHE A 40 -16.47 2.65 -16.52
N ASN A 41 -17.08 2.26 -17.63
CA ASN A 41 -16.87 2.91 -18.95
C ASN A 41 -15.39 3.01 -19.35
N GLY A 42 -14.63 1.93 -19.13
CA GLY A 42 -13.19 1.92 -19.39
C GLY A 42 -12.39 2.80 -18.43
N GLY A 43 -12.90 3.04 -17.23
CA GLY A 43 -12.24 3.83 -16.18
C GLY A 43 -12.40 5.35 -16.32
N LYS A 44 -13.26 5.82 -17.22
CA LYS A 44 -13.57 7.25 -17.40
C LYS A 44 -14.50 7.79 -16.33
N ASP A 45 -15.38 6.94 -15.82
CA ASP A 45 -16.37 7.27 -14.81
C ASP A 45 -16.15 6.43 -13.55
N PHE A 46 -16.50 6.97 -12.39
CA PHE A 46 -16.47 6.22 -11.13
C PHE A 46 -17.49 6.71 -10.12
N ILE A 47 -17.89 5.83 -9.20
CA ILE A 47 -18.56 6.20 -7.94
C ILE A 47 -17.69 5.83 -6.74
N LEU A 48 -17.90 6.50 -5.62
CA LEU A 48 -17.42 6.06 -4.31
C LEU A 48 -18.60 5.48 -3.54
N THR A 49 -18.44 4.30 -2.96
CA THR A 49 -19.50 3.54 -2.29
C THR A 49 -18.96 2.73 -1.12
N LEU A 50 -19.86 2.03 -0.41
CA LEU A 50 -19.56 1.00 0.57
C LEU A 50 -20.13 -0.35 0.10
N LEU A 51 -19.42 -1.43 0.39
CA LEU A 51 -19.99 -2.77 0.26
C LEU A 51 -20.97 -2.99 1.41
N LEU A 52 -22.13 -3.57 1.11
CA LEU A 52 -23.21 -3.80 2.06
C LEU A 52 -23.28 -5.26 2.48
N GLU A 53 -23.19 -6.18 1.52
CA GLU A 53 -23.36 -7.61 1.78
C GLU A 53 -22.65 -8.45 0.71
N ALA A 54 -21.92 -9.49 1.13
CA ALA A 54 -21.33 -10.48 0.24
C ALA A 54 -21.96 -11.85 0.50
N ARG A 55 -22.60 -12.42 -0.53
CA ARG A 55 -23.25 -13.74 -0.53
C ARG A 55 -22.46 -14.70 -1.40
N SER A 56 -22.79 -16.00 -1.35
CA SER A 56 -22.10 -17.05 -2.13
C SER A 56 -22.09 -16.82 -3.64
N ASP A 57 -23.02 -16.04 -4.16
CA ASP A 57 -23.30 -15.82 -5.59
C ASP A 57 -23.39 -14.34 -5.97
N ALA A 58 -23.35 -13.42 -4.99
CA ALA A 58 -23.67 -12.01 -5.19
C ALA A 58 -22.84 -11.09 -4.31
N LEU A 59 -22.58 -9.88 -4.82
CA LEU A 59 -22.09 -8.75 -4.03
C LEU A 59 -23.08 -7.59 -4.15
N ILE A 60 -23.45 -7.04 -3.01
CA ILE A 60 -24.38 -5.91 -2.88
C ILE A 60 -23.59 -4.72 -2.32
N PHE A 61 -23.77 -3.54 -2.92
CA PHE A 61 -23.08 -2.32 -2.54
C PHE A 61 -23.98 -1.09 -2.69
N ASP A 62 -23.67 -0.03 -1.95
CA ASP A 62 -24.50 1.17 -1.87
C ASP A 62 -24.43 2.01 -3.16
N LEU A 63 -25.31 2.99 -3.27
CA LEU A 63 -25.26 4.01 -4.31
C LEU A 63 -24.11 4.98 -4.07
N GLY A 64 -23.58 5.54 -5.15
CA GLY A 64 -22.70 6.71 -5.07
C GLY A 64 -23.48 7.98 -4.74
N GLY A 65 -22.75 9.03 -4.32
CA GLY A 65 -23.34 10.32 -3.98
C GLY A 65 -23.98 11.10 -5.14
N ASP A 66 -23.64 10.79 -6.40
CA ASP A 66 -24.22 11.43 -7.59
C ASP A 66 -25.24 10.51 -8.29
N PRO A 67 -26.54 10.85 -8.29
CA PRO A 67 -27.57 10.11 -9.00
C PRO A 67 -27.34 9.97 -10.51
N ARG A 68 -26.62 10.90 -11.16
CA ARG A 68 -26.32 10.83 -12.60
C ARG A 68 -25.36 9.68 -12.87
N THR A 69 -24.28 9.61 -12.11
CA THR A 69 -23.27 8.56 -12.21
C THR A 69 -23.84 7.20 -11.84
N ASN A 70 -24.75 7.13 -10.86
CA ASN A 70 -25.49 5.90 -10.54
C ASN A 70 -26.34 5.41 -11.72
N LYS A 71 -27.03 6.31 -12.44
CA LYS A 71 -27.78 5.93 -13.65
C LYS A 71 -26.86 5.39 -14.74
N MET A 72 -25.68 5.97 -14.91
CA MET A 72 -24.69 5.49 -15.87
C MET A 72 -24.13 4.12 -15.46
N LEU A 73 -23.82 3.91 -14.18
CA LEU A 73 -23.34 2.63 -13.68
C LEU A 73 -24.36 1.51 -13.95
N ALA A 74 -25.66 1.75 -13.73
CA ALA A 74 -26.73 0.78 -14.01
C ALA A 74 -26.82 0.35 -15.50
N GLN A 75 -26.20 1.09 -16.41
CA GLN A 75 -26.14 0.81 -17.84
C GLN A 75 -24.80 0.19 -18.28
N ALA A 76 -23.81 0.13 -17.37
CA ALA A 76 -22.50 -0.41 -17.66
C ALA A 76 -22.55 -1.94 -17.81
N THR A 77 -21.72 -2.48 -18.72
CA THR A 77 -21.59 -3.93 -18.90
C THR A 77 -20.63 -4.56 -17.90
N ALA A 78 -19.67 -3.78 -17.40
CA ALA A 78 -18.67 -4.20 -16.42
C ALA A 78 -18.16 -3.00 -15.60
N CYS A 79 -17.63 -3.29 -14.43
CA CYS A 79 -17.01 -2.32 -13.54
C CYS A 79 -15.84 -2.96 -12.77
N VAL A 80 -14.95 -2.11 -12.23
CA VAL A 80 -13.79 -2.50 -11.43
C VAL A 80 -13.87 -1.82 -10.08
N PHE A 81 -13.80 -2.61 -9.03
CA PHE A 81 -13.80 -2.17 -7.64
C PHE A 81 -12.37 -2.05 -7.15
N ILE A 82 -12.04 -0.95 -6.47
CA ILE A 82 -10.74 -0.71 -5.87
C ILE A 82 -10.94 -0.16 -4.46
N ALA A 83 -10.31 -0.82 -3.49
CA ALA A 83 -10.24 -0.41 -2.09
C ALA A 83 -8.79 -0.51 -1.58
N ALA A 84 -8.48 0.17 -0.48
CA ALA A 84 -7.14 0.16 0.11
C ALA A 84 -7.16 0.07 1.64
N PRO A 85 -7.80 -0.95 2.24
CA PRO A 85 -7.81 -1.13 3.70
C PRO A 85 -6.38 -1.20 4.23
N ASP A 86 -6.04 -0.34 5.19
CA ASP A 86 -4.70 -0.20 5.77
C ASP A 86 -3.58 -0.04 4.72
N GLY A 87 -3.90 0.52 3.54
CA GLY A 87 -2.97 0.71 2.43
C GLY A 87 -2.70 -0.55 1.60
N ILE A 88 -3.44 -1.64 1.83
CA ILE A 88 -3.36 -2.88 1.04
C ILE A 88 -4.37 -2.77 -0.10
N ARG A 89 -3.90 -2.67 -1.35
CA ARG A 89 -4.81 -2.58 -2.50
C ARG A 89 -5.58 -3.90 -2.67
N VAL A 90 -6.91 -3.80 -2.62
CA VAL A 90 -7.86 -4.86 -2.95
C VAL A 90 -8.58 -4.44 -4.23
N GLN A 91 -8.59 -5.30 -5.24
CA GLN A 91 -9.22 -5.03 -6.53
C GLN A 91 -9.97 -6.25 -7.06
N PHE A 92 -11.13 -6.05 -7.65
CA PHE A 92 -11.89 -7.10 -8.32
C PHE A 92 -12.84 -6.50 -9.35
N SER A 93 -13.36 -7.34 -10.25
CA SER A 93 -14.26 -6.90 -11.33
C SER A 93 -15.67 -7.39 -11.07
N GLY A 94 -16.66 -6.55 -11.39
CA GLY A 94 -18.07 -6.93 -11.46
C GLY A 94 -18.57 -6.84 -12.90
N ILE A 95 -19.62 -7.60 -13.18
CA ILE A 95 -20.30 -7.59 -14.48
C ILE A 95 -21.76 -7.23 -14.29
N GLN A 96 -22.32 -6.54 -15.27
CA GLN A 96 -23.74 -6.18 -15.34
C GLN A 96 -24.31 -5.63 -14.01
N PRO A 97 -23.74 -4.54 -13.45
CA PRO A 97 -24.28 -3.92 -12.24
C PRO A 97 -25.77 -3.56 -12.41
N GLN A 98 -26.61 -4.08 -11.53
CA GLN A 98 -28.05 -3.85 -11.53
C GLN A 98 -28.46 -3.08 -10.29
N ARG A 99 -29.31 -2.07 -10.47
CA ARG A 99 -29.95 -1.40 -9.33
C ARG A 99 -31.06 -2.29 -8.78
N ILE A 100 -31.04 -2.52 -7.48
CA ILE A 100 -32.01 -3.34 -6.76
C ILE A 100 -32.56 -2.57 -5.55
N SER A 101 -33.71 -2.99 -5.03
CA SER A 101 -34.15 -2.60 -3.70
C SER A 101 -33.45 -3.49 -2.67
N TRP A 102 -32.93 -2.88 -1.60
CA TRP A 102 -32.26 -3.54 -0.49
C TRP A 102 -32.78 -2.95 0.82
N GLY A 103 -33.72 -3.67 1.45
CA GLY A 103 -34.51 -3.13 2.56
C GLY A 103 -35.32 -1.91 2.11
N ASP A 104 -35.20 -0.81 2.84
CA ASP A 104 -35.88 0.46 2.54
C ASP A 104 -35.05 1.40 1.64
N THR A 105 -33.86 0.98 1.22
CA THR A 105 -32.95 1.77 0.38
C THR A 105 -32.73 1.08 -0.96
N ASP A 106 -32.24 1.85 -1.95
CA ASP A 106 -31.71 1.25 -3.17
C ASP A 106 -30.26 0.81 -2.97
N ALA A 107 -29.83 -0.18 -3.73
CA ALA A 107 -28.45 -0.64 -3.79
C ALA A 107 -28.11 -1.09 -5.22
N PHE A 108 -26.85 -1.44 -5.44
CA PHE A 108 -26.42 -2.17 -6.61
C PHE A 108 -26.11 -3.62 -6.27
N TRP A 109 -26.32 -4.49 -7.25
CA TRP A 109 -26.00 -5.90 -7.23
C TRP A 109 -25.10 -6.24 -8.42
N VAL A 110 -24.12 -7.11 -8.18
CA VAL A 110 -23.35 -7.82 -9.21
C VAL A 110 -23.17 -9.29 -8.79
N PRO A 111 -22.92 -10.21 -9.73
CA PRO A 111 -22.45 -11.55 -9.39
C PRO A 111 -21.17 -11.49 -8.54
N LEU A 112 -20.99 -12.45 -7.64
CA LEU A 112 -19.76 -12.57 -6.86
C LEU A 112 -18.55 -12.68 -7.82
N PRO A 113 -17.45 -11.93 -7.61
CA PRO A 113 -16.28 -12.02 -8.47
C PRO A 113 -15.64 -13.41 -8.38
N ASN A 114 -15.13 -13.90 -9.51
CA ASN A 114 -14.41 -15.18 -9.57
C ASN A 114 -12.97 -15.09 -9.01
N GLN A 115 -12.44 -13.87 -8.86
CA GLN A 115 -11.12 -13.61 -8.30
C GLN A 115 -11.08 -12.24 -7.64
N VAL A 116 -10.27 -12.12 -6.60
CA VAL A 116 -9.93 -10.85 -5.95
C VAL A 116 -8.42 -10.70 -5.91
N ILE A 117 -7.91 -9.58 -6.40
CA ILE A 117 -6.50 -9.21 -6.27
C ILE A 117 -6.32 -8.55 -4.90
N ARG A 118 -5.39 -9.06 -4.09
CA ARG A 118 -4.98 -8.45 -2.81
C ARG A 118 -3.47 -8.23 -2.78
N LEU A 119 -3.03 -7.02 -3.09
CA LEU A 119 -1.61 -6.67 -3.26
C LEU A 119 -0.90 -6.38 -1.94
N GLN A 120 -0.75 -7.41 -1.10
CA GLN A 120 0.10 -7.34 0.07
C GLN A 120 1.54 -7.74 -0.28
N ARG A 121 2.30 -6.81 -0.88
CA ARG A 121 3.69 -7.04 -1.32
C ARG A 121 4.71 -7.03 -0.17
N ARG A 122 4.28 -6.68 1.05
CA ARG A 122 5.18 -6.45 2.19
C ARG A 122 5.07 -7.58 3.19
N GLU A 123 6.20 -8.24 3.42
CA GLU A 123 6.37 -9.27 4.46
C GLU A 123 6.51 -8.66 5.86
N CYS A 124 6.88 -7.37 5.96
CA CYS A 124 7.02 -6.66 7.23
C CYS A 124 6.29 -5.31 7.18
N TYR A 125 5.67 -4.94 8.30
CA TYR A 125 5.06 -3.62 8.46
C TYR A 125 6.13 -2.52 8.40
N ARG A 126 5.85 -1.45 7.63
CA ARG A 126 6.74 -0.28 7.47
C ARG A 126 6.13 0.92 8.16
N ASN A 127 6.86 1.46 9.12
CA ASN A 127 6.45 2.65 9.84
C ASN A 127 6.95 3.91 9.14
N VAL A 128 6.01 4.76 8.73
CA VAL A 128 6.33 6.11 8.25
C VAL A 128 6.85 6.92 9.42
N LEU A 129 8.09 7.40 9.31
CA LEU A 129 8.75 8.17 10.34
C LEU A 129 8.17 9.59 10.40
N PRO A 130 8.04 10.19 11.61
CA PRO A 130 7.60 11.58 11.72
C PRO A 130 8.62 12.52 11.07
N VAL A 131 8.15 13.48 10.27
CA VAL A 131 9.03 14.40 9.51
C VAL A 131 9.96 15.19 10.44
N LEU A 132 9.47 15.60 11.62
CA LEU A 132 10.21 16.42 12.59
C LEU A 132 11.32 15.66 13.32
N THR A 133 11.22 14.34 13.40
CA THR A 133 12.17 13.46 14.11
C THR A 133 12.68 12.34 13.21
N ALA A 134 12.67 12.58 11.90
CA ALA A 134 13.05 11.59 10.91
C ALA A 134 14.50 11.18 11.09
N LEU A 135 14.72 9.87 11.17
CA LEU A 135 16.06 9.31 11.24
C LEU A 135 16.87 9.63 9.99
N LYS A 136 18.19 9.69 10.17
CA LYS A 136 19.13 9.73 9.06
C LYS A 136 19.81 8.39 8.88
N VAL A 137 20.16 8.08 7.64
CA VAL A 137 20.97 6.93 7.28
C VAL A 137 22.23 7.41 6.57
N LYS A 138 23.38 6.85 6.95
CA LYS A 138 24.63 7.01 6.22
C LYS A 138 24.94 5.70 5.49
N LEU A 139 25.23 5.81 4.21
CA LEU A 139 25.68 4.69 3.40
C LEU A 139 27.16 4.87 3.10
N SER A 140 27.96 3.82 3.27
CA SER A 140 29.38 3.80 2.91
C SER A 140 29.75 2.52 2.16
N ASN A 141 30.78 2.62 1.30
CA ASN A 141 31.38 1.45 0.66
C ASN A 141 32.28 0.67 1.63
N GLU A 142 32.85 -0.45 1.17
CA GLU A 142 33.73 -1.34 1.94
C GLU A 142 34.99 -0.64 2.51
N TYR A 143 35.40 0.49 1.94
CA TYR A 143 36.53 1.30 2.43
C TYR A 143 36.10 2.39 3.42
N GLY A 144 34.82 2.42 3.83
CA GLY A 144 34.27 3.43 4.72
C GLY A 144 34.01 4.79 4.06
N VAL A 145 34.18 4.91 2.74
CA VAL A 145 33.89 6.15 2.01
C VAL A 145 32.40 6.38 2.00
N SER A 146 31.99 7.52 2.55
CA SER A 146 30.59 7.94 2.61
C SER A 146 30.04 8.12 1.20
N LEU A 147 29.04 7.32 0.84
CA LEU A 147 28.29 7.41 -0.41
C LEU A 147 27.14 8.42 -0.28
N CYS A 148 26.48 8.47 0.89
CA CYS A 148 25.42 9.45 1.14
C CYS A 148 25.03 9.61 2.61
N ASP A 149 24.30 10.69 2.90
CA ASP A 149 23.58 10.93 4.15
C ASP A 149 22.12 11.33 3.80
N TRP A 150 21.17 10.44 4.07
CA TRP A 150 19.78 10.58 3.64
C TRP A 150 18.81 10.61 4.80
N VAL A 151 17.68 11.30 4.60
CA VAL A 151 16.57 11.29 5.54
C VAL A 151 15.66 10.10 5.24
N LEU A 152 15.39 9.30 6.26
CA LEU A 152 14.48 8.17 6.19
C LEU A 152 13.03 8.64 6.14
N HIS A 153 12.27 8.06 5.22
CA HIS A 153 10.83 8.19 5.13
C HIS A 153 10.09 7.11 5.91
N ASP A 154 10.52 5.86 5.77
CA ASP A 154 9.94 4.73 6.49
C ASP A 154 11.01 3.74 6.95
N LEU A 155 10.71 3.00 8.02
CA LEU A 155 11.56 1.96 8.58
C LEU A 155 10.76 0.70 8.90
N SER A 156 11.35 -0.45 8.62
CA SER A 156 10.88 -1.78 9.01
C SER A 156 12.07 -2.63 9.47
N VAL A 157 11.80 -3.80 10.04
CA VAL A 157 12.84 -4.76 10.42
C VAL A 157 13.65 -5.31 9.23
N SER A 158 13.08 -5.29 8.01
CA SER A 158 13.74 -5.81 6.81
C SER A 158 14.42 -4.74 5.95
N GLY A 159 14.25 -3.46 6.29
CA GLY A 159 14.80 -2.36 5.50
C GLY A 159 14.09 -1.03 5.72
N PHE A 160 14.43 -0.05 4.89
CA PHE A 160 13.89 1.30 4.98
C PHE A 160 13.59 1.90 3.59
N GLY A 161 12.87 3.02 3.59
CA GLY A 161 12.71 3.90 2.45
C GLY A 161 13.30 5.26 2.78
N ALA A 162 14.12 5.83 1.90
CA ALA A 162 14.71 7.16 2.05
C ALA A 162 14.19 8.11 0.97
N THR A 163 14.03 9.39 1.31
CA THR A 163 13.71 10.43 0.33
C THR A 163 14.95 11.25 0.04
N VAL A 164 15.32 11.34 -1.24
CA VAL A 164 16.55 11.98 -1.68
C VAL A 164 16.23 13.04 -2.74
N ILE A 165 17.11 14.04 -2.85
CA ILE A 165 17.03 15.10 -3.85
C ILE A 165 18.13 14.84 -4.89
N GLY A 166 17.77 14.88 -6.16
CA GLY A 166 18.62 14.46 -7.26
C GLY A 166 18.58 12.95 -7.47
N ALA A 167 18.90 12.51 -8.69
CA ALA A 167 18.99 11.10 -9.01
C ALA A 167 20.14 10.48 -8.20
N PRO A 168 19.88 9.44 -7.39
CA PRO A 168 20.93 8.78 -6.64
C PRO A 168 21.85 8.00 -7.59
N HIS A 169 23.16 8.03 -7.32
CA HIS A 169 24.16 7.26 -8.07
C HIS A 169 24.23 5.81 -7.55
N PHE A 170 23.12 5.08 -7.69
CA PHE A 170 23.00 3.67 -7.33
C PHE A 170 22.21 2.93 -8.41
N ALA A 171 22.50 1.66 -8.62
CA ALA A 171 21.69 0.76 -9.44
C ALA A 171 20.72 -0.06 -8.59
N ASN A 172 19.66 -0.58 -9.20
CA ASN A 172 18.84 -1.60 -8.56
C ASN A 172 19.68 -2.86 -8.31
N ASP A 173 19.43 -3.52 -7.18
CA ASP A 173 20.13 -4.69 -6.67
C ASP A 173 21.62 -4.48 -6.32
N GLU A 174 22.09 -3.22 -6.34
CA GLU A 174 23.43 -2.87 -5.87
C GLU A 174 23.54 -3.08 -4.35
N THR A 175 24.66 -3.66 -3.92
CA THR A 175 24.96 -3.90 -2.50
C THR A 175 25.78 -2.75 -1.92
N VAL A 176 25.41 -2.32 -0.72
CA VAL A 176 26.12 -1.33 0.08
C VAL A 176 26.69 -2.02 1.31
N ALA A 177 27.98 -1.82 1.57
CA ALA A 177 28.69 -2.51 2.65
C ALA A 177 28.27 -2.02 4.05
N HIS A 178 28.07 -0.70 4.21
CA HIS A 178 27.73 -0.12 5.51
C HIS A 178 26.49 0.74 5.40
N VAL A 179 25.42 0.28 6.04
CA VAL A 179 24.19 1.01 6.28
C VAL A 179 24.18 1.39 7.75
N VAL A 180 24.30 2.68 8.03
CA VAL A 180 24.42 3.17 9.41
C VAL A 180 23.21 4.01 9.78
N ILE A 181 22.49 3.60 10.82
CA ILE A 181 21.33 4.34 11.35
C ILE A 181 21.48 4.49 12.87
N ALA A 182 21.41 5.71 13.38
CA ALA A 182 21.32 5.97 14.81
C ALA A 182 19.85 5.96 15.25
N LEU A 183 19.38 4.87 15.86
CA LEU A 183 18.00 4.74 16.36
C LEU A 183 17.78 5.57 17.64
N SER A 184 18.83 5.75 18.44
CA SER A 184 18.87 6.64 19.60
C SER A 184 20.33 6.97 19.93
N ASP A 185 20.55 7.84 20.92
CA ASP A 185 21.90 8.17 21.42
C ASP A 185 22.70 6.93 21.85
N LYS A 186 22.02 5.84 22.23
CA LYS A 186 22.63 4.60 22.74
C LYS A 186 22.56 3.42 21.77
N THR A 187 21.94 3.59 20.61
CA THR A 187 21.66 2.46 19.70
C THR A 187 21.93 2.85 18.26
N ARG A 188 22.91 2.16 17.68
CA ARG A 188 23.32 2.31 16.29
C ARG A 188 23.24 0.96 15.59
N LEU A 189 22.66 0.98 14.40
CA LEU A 189 22.66 -0.11 13.45
C LEU A 189 23.83 0.10 12.48
N ASP A 190 24.54 -0.97 12.16
CA ASP A 190 25.57 -1.04 11.12
C ASP A 190 25.49 -2.44 10.49
N CYS A 191 25.06 -2.52 9.22
CA CYS A 191 24.95 -3.77 8.48
C CYS A 191 25.09 -3.53 6.98
N SER A 192 25.21 -4.59 6.20
CA SER A 192 25.11 -4.50 4.74
C SER A 192 23.66 -4.23 4.31
N GLY A 193 23.47 -3.68 3.12
CA GLY A 193 22.15 -3.50 2.53
C GLY A 193 22.16 -3.61 1.01
N MET A 194 20.98 -3.75 0.42
CA MET A 194 20.80 -3.83 -1.03
C MET A 194 19.75 -2.83 -1.48
N ILE A 195 20.08 -2.05 -2.51
CA ILE A 195 19.15 -1.14 -3.17
C ILE A 195 18.09 -1.98 -3.90
N ARG A 196 16.81 -1.79 -3.60
CA ARG A 196 15.71 -2.59 -4.15
C ARG A 196 14.88 -1.85 -5.19
N HIS A 197 14.73 -0.55 -5.04
CA HIS A 197 14.06 0.28 -6.03
C HIS A 197 14.49 1.73 -5.89
N ILE A 198 14.53 2.42 -7.02
CA ILE A 198 14.70 3.87 -7.12
C ILE A 198 13.53 4.38 -7.98
N SER A 199 12.68 5.24 -7.41
CA SER A 199 11.52 5.79 -8.13
C SER A 199 11.39 7.28 -7.90
N GLN A 200 11.00 8.01 -8.95
CA GLN A 200 10.80 9.46 -8.85
C GLN A 200 9.45 9.75 -8.17
N ILE A 201 9.44 10.62 -7.16
CA ILE A 201 8.24 10.96 -6.37
C ILE A 201 7.47 12.14 -7.00
N ASP A 202 8.18 13.12 -7.57
CA ASP A 202 7.60 14.39 -8.01
C ASP A 202 7.62 14.52 -9.54
N ARG A 203 6.50 14.96 -10.14
CA ARG A 203 6.41 15.35 -11.57
C ARG A 203 6.86 16.79 -11.85
N ASN A 204 6.87 17.66 -10.83
CA ASN A 204 7.03 19.11 -10.97
C ASN A 204 8.48 19.62 -10.82
N GLY A 205 9.49 18.79 -11.11
CA GLY A 205 10.84 19.30 -11.42
C GLY A 205 11.82 19.54 -10.27
N LYS A 206 11.53 19.14 -9.01
CA LYS A 206 12.55 19.16 -7.94
C LYS A 206 13.37 17.85 -7.81
N GLY A 207 13.16 16.89 -8.71
CA GLY A 207 13.98 15.69 -8.82
C GLY A 207 14.06 14.89 -7.51
N ARG A 208 12.94 14.72 -6.80
CA ARG A 208 12.91 13.88 -5.59
C ARG A 208 12.76 12.41 -5.96
N TYR A 209 13.57 11.58 -5.33
CA TYR A 209 13.53 10.12 -5.51
C TYR A 209 13.23 9.43 -4.18
N ARG A 210 12.50 8.32 -4.28
CA ARG A 210 12.33 7.33 -3.24
C ARG A 210 13.34 6.22 -3.50
N VAL A 211 14.18 5.94 -2.52
CA VAL A 211 15.12 4.81 -2.56
C VAL A 211 14.70 3.80 -1.50
N GLY A 212 14.41 2.58 -1.92
CA GLY A 212 14.16 1.47 -1.01
C GLY A 212 15.42 0.63 -0.81
N VAL A 213 15.79 0.39 0.44
CA VAL A 213 16.96 -0.44 0.79
C VAL A 213 16.52 -1.58 1.68
N LYS A 214 16.96 -2.80 1.37
CA LYS A 214 16.76 -4.01 2.19
C LYS A 214 18.02 -4.23 3.04
N PHE A 215 17.88 -4.56 4.33
CA PHE A 215 19.02 -4.99 5.14
C PHE A 215 19.45 -6.41 4.74
N ILE A 216 20.76 -6.66 4.75
CA ILE A 216 21.35 -7.99 4.53
C ILE A 216 21.97 -8.45 5.85
N ASP A 217 21.74 -9.72 6.21
CA ASP A 217 22.30 -10.40 7.39
C ASP A 217 22.19 -9.59 8.69
N LEU A 218 21.01 -9.00 8.91
CA LEU A 218 20.77 -8.16 10.08
C LEU A 218 20.85 -9.01 11.37
N PRO A 219 21.75 -8.70 12.32
CA PRO A 219 21.83 -9.45 13.57
C PRO A 219 20.53 -9.33 14.37
N HIS A 220 20.08 -10.43 14.97
CA HIS A 220 18.81 -10.47 15.71
C HIS A 220 18.70 -9.41 16.82
N VAL A 221 19.80 -9.11 17.51
CA VAL A 221 19.85 -8.03 18.52
C VAL A 221 19.48 -6.66 17.94
N VAL A 222 19.89 -6.39 16.69
CA VAL A 222 19.60 -5.15 15.98
C VAL A 222 18.16 -5.16 15.48
N GLU A 223 17.67 -6.30 14.98
CA GLU A 223 16.27 -6.47 14.61
C GLU A 223 15.32 -6.12 15.77
N VAL A 224 15.58 -6.65 16.97
CA VAL A 224 14.81 -6.33 18.19
C VAL A 224 14.89 -4.84 18.52
N ALA A 225 16.05 -4.20 18.31
CA ALA A 225 16.20 -2.77 18.54
C ALA A 225 15.34 -1.94 17.56
N ILE A 226 15.28 -2.32 16.27
CA ILE A 226 14.40 -1.70 15.28
C ILE A 226 12.93 -1.87 15.68
N GLN A 227 12.52 -3.09 16.07
CA GLN A 227 11.14 -3.36 16.51
C GLN A 227 10.74 -2.48 17.69
N ARG A 228 11.59 -2.37 18.72
CA ARG A 228 11.34 -1.51 19.89
C ARG A 228 11.21 -0.04 19.49
N TYR A 229 12.06 0.43 18.57
CA TYR A 229 12.01 1.79 18.06
C TYR A 229 10.69 2.07 17.32
N ILE A 230 10.28 1.14 16.45
CA ILE A 230 9.00 1.18 15.73
C ILE A 230 7.81 1.30 16.70
N ILE A 231 7.74 0.42 17.71
CA ILE A 231 6.66 0.42 18.70
C ILE A 231 6.62 1.74 19.46
N LYS A 232 7.78 2.29 19.82
CA LYS A 232 7.88 3.59 20.49
C LYS A 232 7.27 4.71 19.64
N ILE A 233 7.61 4.79 18.35
CA ILE A 233 7.03 5.79 17.43
C ILE A 233 5.52 5.64 17.31
N GLU A 234 5.03 4.42 17.14
CA GLU A 234 3.59 4.17 17.04
C GLU A 234 2.84 4.62 18.30
N TYR A 235 3.40 4.33 19.48
CA TYR A 235 2.86 4.78 20.75
C TYR A 235 2.81 6.32 20.85
N GLU A 236 3.90 7.01 20.47
CA GLU A 236 3.95 8.47 20.44
C GLU A 236 2.93 9.07 19.46
N ARG A 237 2.75 8.46 18.28
CA ARG A 237 1.74 8.89 17.30
C ARG A 237 0.32 8.73 17.83
N ARG A 238 -0.01 7.61 18.47
CA ARG A 238 -1.35 7.39 19.06
C ARG A 238 -1.67 8.43 20.14
N LYS A 239 -0.68 8.78 20.97
CA LYS A 239 -0.84 9.81 22.01
C LYS A 239 -1.14 11.21 21.45
N LEU A 240 -0.61 11.53 20.27
CA LEU A 240 -0.89 12.79 19.58
C LEU A 240 -2.30 12.82 18.94
N LEU A 241 -2.80 11.68 18.47
CA LEU A 241 -4.13 11.56 17.86
C LEU A 241 -5.28 11.51 18.87
N MET A 242 -4.99 11.24 20.15
CA MET A 242 -5.96 11.22 21.25
C MET A 242 -6.14 12.59 21.93
N LYS A 243 -5.48 13.64 21.41
CA LYS A 243 -5.65 15.04 21.86
C LYS A 243 -6.43 15.82 20.82
#